data_AF-A0A1R1BQG0-F1
#
_entry.id   AF-A0A1R1BQG0-F1
#
_cell.length_a   1.000
_cell.length_b   1.000
_cell.length_c   1.000
_cell.angle_alpha   90.00
_cell.angle_beta   90.00
_cell.angle_gamma   90.00
#
_symmetry.space_group_name_H-M   'P 1'
#
loop_
_entity.id
_entity.type
_entity.pdbx_description
1 polymer ?
#
loop_
_entity_poly.entity_id
_entity_poly.type
_entity_poly.pdbx_seq_one_letter_code
_entity_poly.pdbx_strand_id
1 'polypeptide(L)'
;MNTKMPTLLNVIRALLGVQSIFIGISMTFLIADLFRNSADYSAFPLSDQIAYFTSIGLRVLLVLVPPILTIVFISRRSYKLTITFMSLALFFGVVFFQNFLVLLHIFMLLTLLLHKPSKMYLKQESSREEYNQKNLRL
;
A
#
# COMPACT_ATOMS: atom_id res chain seq x y z
N MET A 1 26.03 6.26 12.06
CA MET A 1 26.22 5.87 10.65
C MET A 1 24.99 6.29 9.87
N ASN A 2 25.12 7.20 8.91
CA ASN A 2 24.01 7.60 8.04
C ASN A 2 23.86 6.52 6.95
N THR A 3 23.10 5.47 7.24
CA THR A 3 22.94 4.36 6.30
C THR A 3 22.14 4.84 5.10
N LYS A 4 22.80 4.89 3.95
CA LYS A 4 22.18 5.21 2.66
C LYS A 4 21.13 4.15 2.33
N MET A 5 19.97 4.58 1.88
CA MET A 5 18.89 3.68 1.47
C MET A 5 19.41 2.72 0.37
N PRO A 6 19.20 1.40 0.49
CA PRO A 6 19.59 0.47 -0.56
C PRO A 6 18.88 0.84 -1.86
N THR A 7 19.61 0.85 -2.99
CA THR A 7 19.05 1.18 -4.30
C THR A 7 17.78 0.39 -4.61
N LEU A 8 17.79 -0.89 -4.26
CA LEU A 8 16.69 -1.82 -4.47
C LEU A 8 15.43 -1.45 -3.67
N LEU A 9 15.59 -0.97 -2.43
CA LEU A 9 14.46 -0.48 -1.63
C LEU A 9 13.92 0.84 -2.20
N ASN A 10 14.80 1.68 -2.75
CA ASN A 10 14.37 2.92 -3.41
C ASN A 10 13.56 2.64 -4.67
N VAL A 11 13.97 1.63 -5.46
CA VAL A 11 13.20 1.15 -6.62
C VAL A 11 11.84 0.61 -6.20
N ILE A 12 11.75 -0.19 -5.13
CA ILE A 12 10.46 -0.67 -4.58
C ILE A 12 9.56 0.51 -4.19
N ARG A 13 10.11 1.49 -3.48
CA ARG A 13 9.37 2.69 -3.06
C ARG A 13 8.85 3.48 -4.27
N ALA A 14 9.69 3.64 -5.30
CA ALA A 14 9.31 4.33 -6.53
C ALA A 14 8.21 3.58 -7.30
N LEU A 15 8.33 2.25 -7.45
CA LEU A 15 7.33 1.41 -8.10
C LEU A 15 5.97 1.48 -7.38
N LEU A 16 5.96 1.34 -6.05
CA LEU A 16 4.75 1.50 -5.25
C LEU A 16 4.15 2.90 -5.37
N GLY A 17 5.00 3.93 -5.50
CA GLY A 17 4.59 5.31 -5.75
C GLY A 17 3.90 5.47 -7.10
N VAL A 18 4.50 4.96 -8.18
CA VAL A 18 3.90 4.96 -9.53
C VAL A 18 2.57 4.22 -9.54
N GLN A 19 2.50 3.04 -8.89
CA GLN A 19 1.26 2.28 -8.75
C GLN A 19 0.18 3.08 -8.02
N SER A 20 0.56 3.78 -6.94
CA SER A 20 -0.36 4.62 -6.16
C SER A 20 -0.90 5.81 -7.00
N ILE A 21 -0.06 6.44 -7.82
CA ILE A 21 -0.47 7.50 -8.77
C ILE A 21 -1.45 6.94 -9.79
N PHE A 22 -1.15 5.79 -10.40
CA PHE A 22 -2.02 5.15 -11.38
C PHE A 22 -3.39 4.81 -10.80
N ILE A 23 -3.44 4.25 -9.58
CA ILE A 23 -4.70 3.96 -8.89
C ILE A 23 -5.44 5.28 -8.57
N GLY A 24 -4.73 6.32 -8.15
CA GLY A 24 -5.30 7.64 -7.90
C GLY A 24 -5.98 8.24 -9.13
N ILE A 25 -5.31 8.23 -10.29
CA ILE A 25 -5.88 8.68 -11.57
C ILE A 25 -7.10 7.85 -11.95
N SER A 26 -7.00 6.53 -11.84
CA SER A 26 -8.12 5.61 -12.13
C SER A 26 -9.34 5.92 -11.25
N MET A 27 -9.12 6.32 -9.99
CA MET A 27 -10.20 6.76 -9.11
C MET A 27 -10.80 8.09 -9.48
N THR A 28 -10.00 9.06 -9.93
CA THR A 28 -10.55 10.33 -10.44
C THR A 28 -11.45 10.08 -11.65
N PHE A 29 -11.07 9.18 -12.56
CA PHE A 29 -11.93 8.79 -13.68
C PHE A 29 -13.22 8.11 -13.21
N LEU A 30 -13.12 7.18 -12.26
CA LEU A 30 -14.31 6.50 -11.72
C LEU A 30 -15.28 7.48 -11.06
N ILE A 31 -14.76 8.43 -10.27
CA ILE A 31 -15.57 9.49 -9.63
C ILE A 31 -16.21 10.39 -10.70
N ALA A 32 -15.45 10.80 -11.71
CA ALA A 32 -15.95 11.64 -12.80
C ALA A 32 -17.06 10.93 -13.60
N ASP A 33 -16.91 9.63 -13.87
CA ASP A 33 -17.91 8.81 -14.54
C ASP A 33 -19.19 8.68 -13.70
N LEU A 34 -19.03 8.48 -12.39
CA LEU A 34 -20.12 8.48 -11.41
C LEU A 34 -20.96 9.76 -11.47
N PHE A 35 -20.29 10.92 -11.46
CA PHE A 35 -20.97 12.22 -11.50
C PHE A 35 -21.64 12.46 -12.85
N ARG A 36 -20.98 12.04 -13.95
CA ARG A 36 -21.48 12.22 -15.31
C ARG A 36 -22.71 11.37 -15.61
N ASN A 37 -22.74 10.13 -15.12
CA ASN A 37 -23.84 9.19 -15.32
C ASN A 37 -24.77 9.13 -14.10
N SER A 38 -24.72 10.12 -13.20
CA SER A 38 -25.50 10.18 -11.95
C SER A 38 -27.02 10.04 -12.17
N ALA A 39 -27.52 10.50 -13.32
CA ALA A 39 -28.92 10.33 -13.71
C ALA A 39 -29.31 8.85 -13.90
N ASP A 40 -28.44 8.02 -14.46
CA ASP A 40 -28.69 6.58 -14.64
C ASP A 40 -28.67 5.84 -13.30
N TYR A 41 -27.85 6.30 -12.35
CA TYR A 41 -27.80 5.74 -10.99
C TYR A 41 -28.99 6.15 -10.12
N SER A 42 -29.64 7.28 -10.43
CA SER A 42 -30.82 7.78 -9.70
C SER A 42 -32.08 6.93 -9.89
N ALA A 43 -32.08 6.06 -10.92
CA ALA A 43 -33.18 5.13 -11.20
C ALA A 43 -33.27 3.95 -10.21
N PHE A 44 -32.22 3.72 -9.41
CA PHE A 44 -32.18 2.64 -8.42
C PHE A 44 -32.72 3.07 -7.05
N PRO A 45 -33.24 2.16 -6.22
CA PRO A 45 -33.56 2.43 -4.83
C PRO A 45 -32.37 3.01 -4.06
N LEU A 46 -32.63 3.95 -3.15
CA LEU A 46 -31.60 4.65 -2.38
C LEU A 46 -30.69 3.69 -1.58
N SER A 47 -31.24 2.56 -1.10
CA SER A 47 -30.48 1.49 -0.44
C SER A 47 -29.44 0.85 -1.35
N ASP A 48 -29.78 0.62 -2.61
CA ASP A 48 -28.94 -0.07 -3.58
C ASP A 48 -27.82 0.87 -4.06
N GLN A 49 -28.13 2.16 -4.19
CA GLN A 49 -27.13 3.20 -4.45
C GLN A 49 -26.11 3.27 -3.30
N ILE A 50 -26.57 3.32 -2.04
CA ILE A 50 -25.69 3.34 -0.86
C ILE A 50 -24.82 2.08 -0.83
N ALA A 51 -25.40 0.91 -1.05
CA ALA A 51 -24.66 -0.36 -1.06
C ALA A 51 -23.59 -0.37 -2.16
N TYR A 52 -23.94 0.09 -3.36
CA TYR A 52 -23.02 0.19 -4.49
C TYR A 52 -21.84 1.12 -4.18
N PHE A 53 -22.09 2.36 -3.76
CA PHE A 53 -21.03 3.32 -3.44
C PHE A 53 -20.17 2.90 -2.25
N THR A 54 -20.80 2.29 -1.23
CA THR A 54 -20.07 1.75 -0.08
C THR A 54 -19.16 0.61 -0.50
N SER A 55 -19.62 -0.29 -1.38
CA SER A 55 -18.81 -1.40 -1.89
C SER A 55 -17.61 -0.92 -2.71
N ILE A 56 -17.81 0.10 -3.55
CA ILE A 56 -16.73 0.72 -4.34
C ILE A 56 -15.75 1.38 -3.38
N GLY A 57 -16.22 2.27 -2.50
CA GLY A 57 -15.40 2.98 -1.53
C GLY A 57 -14.55 2.05 -0.68
N LEU A 58 -15.15 0.96 -0.19
CA LEU A 58 -14.45 -0.07 0.58
C LEU A 58 -13.37 -0.76 -0.27
N ARG A 59 -13.69 -1.13 -1.52
CA ARG A 59 -12.72 -1.74 -2.43
C ARG A 59 -11.54 -0.81 -2.71
N VAL A 60 -11.80 0.50 -2.91
CA VAL A 60 -10.74 1.51 -3.07
C VAL A 60 -9.84 1.53 -1.84
N LEU A 61 -10.44 1.63 -0.65
CA LEU A 61 -9.72 1.74 0.60
C LEU A 61 -8.81 0.53 0.81
N LEU A 62 -9.36 -0.68 0.63
CA LEU A 62 -8.63 -1.92 0.84
C LEU A 62 -7.49 -2.12 -0.18
N VAL A 63 -7.63 -1.62 -1.40
CA VAL A 63 -6.58 -1.73 -2.44
C VAL A 63 -5.51 -0.64 -2.29
N LEU A 64 -5.88 0.59 -1.94
CA LEU A 64 -4.99 1.75 -1.97
C LEU A 64 -4.23 1.98 -0.66
N VAL A 65 -4.87 1.74 0.49
CA VAL A 65 -4.28 2.03 1.80
C VAL A 65 -3.02 1.18 2.08
N PRO A 66 -3.00 -0.14 1.85
CA PRO A 66 -1.82 -0.95 2.18
C PRO A 66 -0.55 -0.55 1.39
N PRO A 67 -0.58 -0.29 0.07
CA PRO A 67 0.57 0.23 -0.66
C PRO A 67 1.10 1.57 -0.13
N ILE A 68 0.22 2.52 0.17
CA ILE A 68 0.59 3.83 0.72
C ILE A 68 1.26 3.67 2.09
N LEU A 69 0.65 2.88 2.97
CA LEU A 69 1.23 2.60 4.28
C LEU A 69 2.58 1.91 4.15
N THR A 70 2.76 1.01 3.18
CA THR A 70 4.06 0.39 2.89
C THR A 70 5.13 1.44 2.57
N ILE A 71 4.84 2.43 1.72
CA ILE A 71 5.77 3.54 1.40
C ILE A 71 6.13 4.35 2.65
N VAL A 72 5.13 4.66 3.49
CA VAL A 72 5.33 5.40 4.74
C VAL A 72 6.20 4.61 5.70
N PHE A 73 5.96 3.31 5.87
CA PHE A 73 6.73 2.47 6.80
C PHE A 73 8.12 2.10 6.30
N ILE A 74 8.35 2.10 4.98
CA ILE A 74 9.71 2.08 4.41
C ILE A 74 10.47 3.34 4.85
N SER A 75 9.82 4.50 4.80
CA SER A 75 10.42 5.78 5.18
C SER A 75 10.67 5.85 6.70
N ARG A 76 9.77 5.28 7.49
CA ARG A 76 9.92 5.13 8.96
C ARG A 76 10.82 3.95 9.37
N ARG A 77 11.42 3.22 8.42
CA ARG A 77 12.29 2.06 8.68
C ARG A 77 11.68 1.07 9.67
N SER A 78 10.41 0.72 9.48
CA SER A 78 9.71 -0.27 10.30
C SER A 78 9.51 -1.56 9.52
N TYR A 79 10.42 -2.53 9.70
CA TYR A 79 10.37 -3.81 8.98
C TYR A 79 9.06 -4.57 9.18
N LYS A 80 8.59 -4.73 10.43
CA LYS A 80 7.38 -5.50 10.73
C LYS A 80 6.16 -4.90 10.02
N LEU A 81 5.93 -3.59 10.16
CA LEU A 81 4.80 -2.91 9.54
C LEU A 81 4.90 -2.91 8.03
N THR A 82 6.10 -2.70 7.47
CA THR A 82 6.32 -2.74 6.01
C THR A 82 5.93 -4.11 5.44
N ILE A 83 6.36 -5.21 6.06
CA ILE A 83 6.01 -6.56 5.62
C ILE A 83 4.51 -6.85 5.81
N THR A 84 3.91 -6.42 6.93
CA THR A 84 2.47 -6.59 7.18
C THR A 84 1.64 -5.90 6.11
N PHE A 85 1.88 -4.60 5.83
CA PHE A 85 1.10 -3.87 4.84
C PHE A 85 1.36 -4.34 3.41
N MET A 86 2.59 -4.79 3.11
CA MET A 86 2.88 -5.37 1.81
C MET A 86 2.20 -6.73 1.61
N SER A 87 2.13 -7.54 2.67
CA SER A 87 1.39 -8.82 2.64
C SER A 87 -0.12 -8.57 2.52
N LEU A 88 -0.62 -7.51 3.16
CA LEU A 88 -2.01 -7.08 3.06
C LEU A 88 -2.33 -6.56 1.66
N ALA A 89 -1.41 -5.81 1.03
CA ALA A 89 -1.52 -5.40 -0.37
C ALA A 89 -1.59 -6.59 -1.32
N LEU A 90 -0.79 -7.64 -1.06
CA LEU A 90 -0.84 -8.87 -1.83
C LEU A 90 -2.17 -9.60 -1.62
N PHE A 91 -2.62 -9.74 -0.38
CA PHE A 91 -3.87 -10.42 -0.04
C PHE A 91 -5.08 -9.76 -0.69
N PHE A 92 -5.23 -8.44 -0.53
CA PHE A 92 -6.30 -7.70 -1.20
C PHE A 92 -6.12 -7.68 -2.71
N GLY A 93 -4.87 -7.67 -3.18
CA GLY A 93 -4.58 -7.84 -4.59
C GLY A 93 -5.19 -9.13 -5.14
N VAL A 94 -4.97 -10.27 -4.46
CA VAL A 94 -5.52 -11.58 -4.88
C VAL A 94 -7.05 -11.57 -4.92
N VAL A 95 -7.68 -10.91 -3.95
CA VAL A 95 -9.15 -10.84 -3.86
C VAL A 95 -9.75 -9.94 -4.94
N PHE A 96 -9.10 -8.81 -5.24
CA PHE A 96 -9.72 -7.74 -6.05
C PHE A 96 -9.16 -7.61 -7.47
N PHE A 97 -7.95 -8.10 -7.76
CA PHE A 97 -7.36 -8.07 -9.10
C PHE A 97 -7.50 -9.43 -9.78
N GLN A 98 -8.10 -9.44 -10.96
CA GLN A 98 -8.13 -10.62 -11.84
C GLN A 98 -6.85 -10.75 -12.69
N ASN A 99 -5.94 -9.77 -12.62
CA ASN A 99 -4.72 -9.76 -13.42
C ASN A 99 -3.56 -10.41 -12.67
N PHE A 100 -3.16 -11.60 -13.12
CA PHE A 100 -2.04 -12.36 -12.57
C PHE A 100 -0.72 -11.58 -12.55
N LEU A 101 -0.46 -10.73 -13.55
CA LEU A 101 0.80 -9.97 -13.62
C LEU A 101 0.91 -8.95 -12.49
N VAL A 102 -0.22 -8.35 -12.07
CA VAL A 102 -0.25 -7.43 -10.92
C VAL A 102 0.08 -8.18 -9.63
N LEU A 103 -0.48 -9.38 -9.46
CA LEU A 103 -0.19 -10.24 -8.31
C LEU A 103 1.28 -10.66 -8.27
N LEU A 104 1.81 -11.10 -9.41
CA LEU A 104 3.22 -11.46 -9.57
C LEU A 104 4.13 -10.28 -9.21
N HIS A 105 3.78 -9.07 -9.67
CA HIS A 105 4.55 -7.86 -9.38
C HIS A 105 4.58 -7.56 -7.87
N ILE A 106 3.42 -7.58 -7.20
CA ILE A 106 3.34 -7.33 -5.75
C ILE A 106 4.10 -8.42 -4.97
N PHE A 107 4.01 -9.68 -5.41
CA PHE A 107 4.76 -10.78 -4.82
C PHE A 107 6.27 -10.62 -4.97
N MET A 108 6.75 -10.22 -6.15
CA MET A 108 8.17 -9.92 -6.35
C MET A 108 8.65 -8.77 -5.45
N LEU A 109 7.86 -7.71 -5.30
CA LEU A 109 8.20 -6.63 -4.38
C LEU A 109 8.29 -7.11 -2.92
N LEU A 110 7.41 -8.02 -2.50
CA LEU A 110 7.45 -8.64 -1.17
C LEU A 110 8.72 -9.49 -0.97
N THR A 111 9.10 -10.32 -1.93
CA THR A 111 10.33 -11.15 -1.82
C THR A 111 11.59 -10.27 -1.81
N LEU A 112 11.62 -9.20 -2.59
CA LEU A 112 12.70 -8.21 -2.59
C LEU A 112 12.82 -7.45 -1.24
N LEU A 113 11.71 -7.25 -0.54
CA LEU A 113 11.68 -6.69 0.82
C LEU A 113 12.27 -7.65 1.86
N LEU A 114 12.15 -8.96 1.66
CA LEU A 114 12.74 -9.99 2.52
C LEU A 114 14.25 -10.15 2.31
N HIS A 115 14.80 -9.60 1.22
CA HIS A 115 16.22 -9.66 0.93
C HIS A 115 17.06 -8.98 2.03
N LYS A 116 18.20 -9.60 2.39
CA LYS A 116 19.08 -9.21 3.50
C LYS A 116 19.37 -7.68 3.61
N PRO A 117 19.77 -6.96 2.54
CA PRO A 117 20.03 -5.51 2.61
C PRO A 117 18.79 -4.67 2.95
N SER A 118 17.63 -5.01 2.38
CA SER A 118 16.35 -4.35 2.66
C SER A 118 15.94 -4.57 4.13
N LYS A 119 16.02 -5.82 4.58
CA LYS A 119 15.72 -6.23 5.96
C LYS A 119 16.64 -5.55 6.97
N MET A 120 17.94 -5.43 6.67
CA MET A 120 18.91 -4.79 7.57
C MET A 120 18.65 -3.29 7.70
N TYR A 121 18.40 -2.60 6.58
CA TYR A 121 18.04 -1.18 6.58
C TYR A 121 16.75 -0.90 7.37
N LEU A 122 15.71 -1.70 7.16
CA LEU A 122 14.40 -1.55 7.82
C LEU A 122 14.38 -2.00 9.29
N LYS A 123 15.43 -2.65 9.81
CA LYS A 123 15.54 -3.01 11.23
C LYS A 123 16.44 -2.06 12.02
N GLN A 124 17.21 -1.23 11.33
CA GLN A 124 18.26 -0.43 11.95
C GLN A 124 17.72 0.67 12.89
N GLU A 125 16.57 1.26 12.58
CA GLU A 125 15.94 2.26 13.45
C GLU A 125 15.32 1.61 14.70
N SER A 126 14.71 0.42 14.57
CA SER A 126 14.16 -0.31 15.72
C SER A 126 15.22 -0.65 16.77
N SER A 127 16.44 -1.01 16.34
CA SER A 127 17.55 -1.27 17.27
C SER A 127 18.05 0.00 17.95
N ARG A 128 17.88 1.17 17.31
CA ARG A 128 18.29 2.46 17.85
C ARG A 128 17.27 3.01 18.84
N GLU A 129 15.97 2.86 18.56
CA GLU A 129 14.88 3.18 19.48
C GLU A 129 14.88 2.26 20.71
N GLU A 130 15.09 0.96 20.52
CA GLU A 130 15.18 -0.02 21.62
C GLU A 130 16.39 0.26 22.53
N TYR A 131 17.52 0.66 21.96
CA TYR A 131 18.68 1.11 22.74
C TYR A 131 18.39 2.39 23.54
N ASN A 132 17.72 3.38 22.94
CA ASN A 132 17.38 4.64 23.61
C ASN A 132 16.37 4.44 24.74
N GLN A 133 15.37 3.57 24.56
CA GLN A 133 14.41 3.22 25.63
C GLN A 133 15.09 2.52 26.81
N LYS A 134 16.13 1.71 26.56
CA LYS A 134 16.84 0.99 27.63
C LYS A 134 17.72 1.91 28.48
N ASN A 135 18.31 2.95 27.87
CA ASN A 135 19.07 3.98 28.59
C ASN A 135 18.19 4.94 29.40
N LEU A 136 16.92 5.14 29.02
CA LEU A 136 15.98 5.99 29.76
C LEU A 136 15.32 5.27 30.95
N ARG A 137 15.60 3.98 31.15
CA ARG A 137 15.08 3.15 32.26
C ARG A 137 16.15 2.78 33.30
N LEU A 138 17.35 3.34 33.18
CA LEU A 138 18.45 3.27 34.15
C LEU A 138 18.59 4.65 34.82
#